data_AF-A0A9E0KVA7-F1
#
_entry.id   AF-A0A9E0KVA7-F1
#
_cell.length_a   1.000
_cell.length_b   1.000
_cell.length_c   1.000
_cell.angle_alpha   90.00
_cell.angle_beta   90.00
_cell.angle_gamma   90.00
#
_symmetry.space_group_name_H-M   'P 1'
#
loop_
_entity.id
_entity.type
_entity.pdbx_description
1 polymer ?
#
loop_
_entity_poly.entity_id
_entity_poly.type
_entity_poly.pdbx_seq_one_letter_code
_entity_poly.pdbx_strand_id
1 'polypeptide(L)' 'MRISGRIAAFFLRSQMTPLIGIVALLLGLFAVGVTPREEEPQINVTMANVIVPFPGASSADVESRV' A
#
# COMPACT_ATOMS: atom_id res chain seq x y z
N MET A 1 -14.55 -38.58 -5.39
CA MET A 1 -13.35 -37.71 -5.52
C MET A 1 -13.71 -36.31 -5.04
N ARG A 2 -13.02 -35.77 -4.03
CA ARG A 2 -13.30 -34.43 -3.46
C ARG A 2 -12.97 -33.31 -4.47
N ILE A 3 -13.46 -32.10 -4.21
CA ILE A 3 -13.30 -30.92 -5.09
C ILE A 3 -11.82 -30.71 -5.47
N SER A 4 -10.92 -30.75 -4.49
CA SER A 4 -9.47 -30.65 -4.70
C SER A 4 -8.91 -31.72 -5.62
N GLY A 5 -9.43 -32.96 -5.54
CA GLY A 5 -9.04 -34.05 -6.43
C GLY A 5 -9.48 -33.82 -7.89
N ARG A 6 -10.71 -33.33 -8.10
CA ARG A 6 -11.21 -33.00 -9.45
C ARG A 6 -10.37 -31.90 -10.10
N ILE A 7 -9.98 -30.88 -9.33
CA ILE A 7 -9.12 -29.79 -9.80
C ILE A 7 -7.73 -30.34 -10.15
N ALA A 8 -7.10 -31.11 -9.26
CA ALA A 8 -5.78 -31.67 -9.51
C ALA A 8 -5.75 -32.56 -10.78
N ALA A 9 -6.77 -33.39 -11.01
CA ALA A 9 -6.87 -34.23 -12.20
C ALA A 9 -6.96 -33.42 -13.51
N PHE A 10 -7.59 -32.25 -13.48
CA PHE A 10 -7.69 -31.36 -14.64
C PHE A 10 -6.32 -30.79 -15.04
N PHE A 11 -5.52 -30.37 -14.06
CA PHE A 11 -4.19 -29.80 -14.30
C PHE A 11 -3.10 -30.84 -14.58
N LEU A 12 -3.25 -32.08 -14.09
CA LEU A 12 -2.28 -33.17 -14.20
C LEU A 12 -1.94 -33.58 -15.64
N ARG A 13 -2.92 -33.54 -16.55
CA ARG A 13 -2.74 -33.91 -17.97
C ARG A 13 -2.62 -32.71 -18.91
N SER A 14 -2.72 -31.50 -18.39
CA SER A 14 -2.75 -30.28 -19.21
C SER A 14 -1.33 -29.79 -19.48
N GLN A 15 -0.99 -29.68 -20.78
CA GLN A 15 0.26 -29.07 -21.24
C GLN A 15 0.33 -27.56 -20.93
N MET A 16 -0.81 -26.93 -20.65
CA MET A 16 -0.91 -25.51 -20.28
C MET A 16 -0.53 -25.25 -18.83
N THR A 17 -0.62 -26.24 -17.93
CA THR A 17 -0.28 -26.10 -16.51
C THR A 17 1.14 -25.53 -16.28
N PRO A 18 2.21 -26.09 -16.89
CA PRO A 18 3.55 -25.51 -16.72
C PRO A 18 3.67 -24.10 -17.29
N LEU A 19 3.01 -23.80 -18.41
CA LEU A 19 3.01 -22.45 -19.01
C LEU A 19 2.37 -21.41 -18.08
N ILE A 20 1.19 -21.73 -17.54
CA ILE A 20 0.50 -20.86 -16.57
C ILE A 20 1.36 -20.67 -15.32
N GLY A 21 2.02 -21.73 -14.84
CA GLY A 21 2.94 -21.66 -13.70
C GLY A 21 4.11 -20.70 -13.95
N ILE A 22 4.72 -20.77 -15.13
CA ILE A 22 5.82 -19.87 -15.52
C ILE A 22 5.31 -18.43 -15.60
N VAL A 23 4.16 -18.19 -16.25
CA VAL A 23 3.59 -16.84 -16.35
C VAL A 23 3.27 -16.27 -14.97
N ALA A 24 2.65 -17.06 -14.09
CA ALA A 24 2.36 -16.64 -12.72
C ALA A 24 3.64 -16.30 -11.94
N LEU A 25 4.71 -17.09 -12.11
CA LEU A 25 6.00 -16.82 -11.49
C LEU A 25 6.63 -15.54 -12.02
N LEU A 26 6.60 -15.32 -13.34
CA LEU A 26 7.11 -14.10 -13.97
C LEU A 26 6.33 -12.86 -13.52
N LEU A 27 5.01 -12.95 -13.41
CA LEU A 27 4.18 -11.88 -12.86
C LEU A 27 4.50 -11.59 -11.40
N GLY A 28 4.78 -12.62 -10.60
CA GLY A 28 5.24 -12.45 -9.21
C GLY A 28 6.59 -11.73 -9.12
N LEU A 29 7.57 -12.13 -9.93
CA LEU A 29 8.87 -11.45 -10.00
C LEU A 29 8.73 -10.01 -10.46
N PHE A 30 7.89 -9.76 -11.47
CA PHE A 30 7.58 -8.42 -11.94
C PHE A 30 6.94 -7.57 -10.83
N ALA A 31 5.97 -8.12 -10.10
CA ALA A 31 5.33 -7.42 -9.00
C ALA A 31 6.34 -7.03 -7.91
N VAL A 32 7.25 -7.93 -7.53
CA VAL A 32 8.31 -7.61 -6.57
C VAL A 32 9.26 -6.53 -7.10
N GLY A 33 9.60 -6.57 -8.39
CA GLY A 33 10.51 -5.58 -9.00
C GLY A 33 9.88 -4.19 -9.19
N VAL A 34 8.57 -4.12 -9.39
CA VAL A 34 7.85 -2.87 -9.70
C VAL A 34 7.19 -2.23 -8.48
N THR A 35 6.80 -3.03 -7.47
CA THR A 35 6.17 -2.51 -6.25
C THR A 35 7.16 -1.60 -5.51
N PRO A 36 6.87 -0.30 -5.37
CA PRO A 36 7.76 0.61 -4.65
C PRO A 36 7.89 0.16 -3.20
N ARG A 37 9.13 0.13 -2.71
CA ARG A 37 9.39 -0.11 -1.28
C ARG A 37 9.45 1.23 -0.59
N GLU A 38 8.54 1.46 0.36
CA GLU A 38 8.63 2.59 1.27
C GLU A 38 9.38 2.13 2.53
N GLU A 39 10.68 2.43 2.60
CA GLU A 39 11.54 2.03 3.72
C GLU A 39 11.18 2.78 5.02
N GLU A 40 10.76 4.03 4.86
CA GLU A 40 10.17 4.84 5.90
C GLU A 40 8.75 5.16 5.43
N PRO A 41 7.71 4.49 5.95
CA PRO A 41 6.35 4.81 5.55
C PRO A 41 6.14 6.30 5.80
N GLN A 42 5.81 7.05 4.75
CA GLN A 42 5.66 8.49 4.90
C GLN A 42 4.44 8.78 5.79
N ILE A 43 4.69 9.07 7.07
CA ILE A 43 3.65 9.46 8.01
C ILE A 43 3.35 10.94 7.78
N ASN A 44 2.50 11.24 6.80
CA ASN A 44 1.95 12.57 6.66
C ASN A 44 0.85 12.76 7.71
N VAL A 45 1.21 13.37 8.83
CA VAL A 45 0.24 13.92 9.77
C VAL A 45 -0.35 15.18 9.14
N THR A 46 -1.66 15.17 8.85
CA THR A 46 -2.37 16.34 8.32
C THR A 46 -2.38 17.45 9.38
N MET A 47 -1.38 18.32 9.33
CA MET A 47 -1.26 19.49 10.20
C MET A 47 -1.80 20.71 9.47
N ALA A 48 -2.86 21.30 10.01
CA ALA A 48 -3.34 22.61 9.58
C ALA A 48 -2.86 23.66 10.57
N ASN A 49 -1.94 24.53 10.15
CA ASN A 49 -1.50 25.66 10.96
C ASN A 49 -2.41 26.86 10.68
N VAL A 50 -3.07 27.37 11.73
CA VAL A 50 -3.79 28.64 11.68
C VAL A 50 -2.93 29.70 12.35
N ILE A 51 -2.36 30.60 11.55
CA ILE A 51 -1.52 31.70 12.02
C ILE A 51 -2.35 32.98 12.01
N VAL A 52 -2.57 33.58 13.19
CA VAL A 52 -3.26 34.86 13.34
C VAL A 52 -2.23 35.93 13.77
N PRO A 53 -1.86 36.88 12.91
CA PRO A 53 -0.96 37.96 13.30
C PRO A 53 -1.71 38.99 14.16
N PHE A 54 -1.24 39.20 15.39
CA PHE A 54 -1.83 40.17 16.33
C PHE A 54 -0.77 41.16 16.86
N PRO A 55 -0.27 42.08 16.01
CA PRO A 55 0.83 42.97 16.35
C PRO A 55 0.44 43.99 17.43
N GLY A 56 1.29 44.15 18.45
CA GLY A 56 1.11 45.14 19.52
C GLY A 56 0.32 44.65 20.74
N ALA A 57 -0.16 43.40 20.75
CA ALA A 57 -0.80 42.80 21.92
C ALA A 57 0.22 42.13 22.86
N SER A 58 -0.02 42.20 24.17
CA SER A 58 0.80 41.48 25.15
C SER A 58 0.52 39.97 25.07
N SER A 59 1.42 39.12 25.56
CA SER A 59 1.23 37.67 25.55
C SER A 59 -0.06 37.24 26.28
N ALA A 60 -0.44 37.94 27.34
CA ALA A 60 -1.68 37.70 28.08
C ALA A 60 -2.94 38.08 27.28
N ASP A 61 -2.85 39.10 26.43
CA ASP A 61 -3.96 39.51 25.55
C ASP A 61 -4.16 38.56 24.38
N VAL A 62 -3.08 37.97 23.85
CA VAL A 62 -3.16 36.96 22.79
C VAL A 62 -3.76 35.66 23.33
N GLU A 63 -3.31 35.18 24.49
CA GLU A 63 -3.79 33.93 25.09
C GLU A 63 -5.29 34.00 25.49
N SER A 64 -5.78 35.19 25.88
CA SER A 64 -7.17 35.34 26.32
C SER A 64 -8.18 35.63 25.20
N ARG A 65 -7.74 35.98 23.99
CA ARG A 65 -8.61 36.47 22.91
C ARG A 65 -8.44 35.74 21.56
N VAL A 66 -7.48 34.83 21.46
CA VAL A 66 -7.20 33.99 20.28
C VAL A 66 -7.26 32.53 20.71
#